data_AF-A0A8C7FV10-F1
#
_entry.id   AF-A0A8C7FV10-F1
#
_cell.length_a   1.000
_cell.length_b   1.000
_cell.length_c   1.000
_cell.angle_alpha   90.00
_cell.angle_beta   90.00
_cell.angle_gamma   90.00
#
_symmetry.space_group_name_H-M   'P 1'
#
loop_
_entity.id
_entity.type
_entity.pdbx_description
1 polymer ?
#
loop_
_entity_poly.entity_id
_entity_poly.type
_entity_poly.pdbx_seq_one_letter_code
_entity_poly.pdbx_strand_id
1 'polypeptide(L)'
;MVPPGWTLVAVLLSLVSVLDPVGSVSTSDIHQNVCKTFGSGVVQMFNGTVFYVHSTCPFTLTRFTHNRVDCDITVHRGENGLLEYVEININKIQTRILYNGTIFVEQRMFVFLFTLFYSILSLLNYV
;
A
#
# COMPACT_ATOMS: atom_id res chain seq x y z
N MET A 1 24.98 13.39 44.35
CA MET A 1 24.07 14.17 45.23
C MET A 1 23.46 15.29 44.39
N VAL A 2 22.20 15.16 44.00
CA VAL A 2 21.47 16.14 43.17
C VAL A 2 20.79 17.14 44.10
N PRO A 3 20.90 18.46 43.87
CA PRO A 3 20.35 19.48 44.77
C PRO A 3 18.81 19.45 44.83
N PRO A 4 18.21 19.73 46.01
CA PRO A 4 16.79 19.52 46.30
C PRO A 4 15.81 20.44 45.54
N GLY A 5 16.30 21.44 44.80
CA GLY A 5 15.47 22.30 43.94
C GLY A 5 15.15 21.71 42.55
N TRP A 6 15.88 20.67 42.12
CA TRP A 6 15.76 20.09 40.78
C TRP A 6 14.80 18.89 40.71
N THR A 7 14.44 18.33 41.85
CA THR A 7 13.51 17.18 41.94
C THR A 7 12.08 17.58 41.61
N LEU A 8 11.63 18.77 42.03
CA LEU A 8 10.29 19.28 41.72
C LEU A 8 10.11 19.59 40.22
N VAL A 9 11.15 20.12 39.57
CA VAL A 9 11.15 20.39 38.12
C VAL A 9 11.09 19.09 37.32
N ALA A 10 11.81 18.05 37.75
CA ALA A 10 11.78 16.73 37.11
C ALA A 10 10.43 16.00 37.29
N VAL A 11 9.74 16.20 38.42
CA VAL A 11 8.39 15.65 38.66
C VAL A 11 7.32 16.39 37.85
N LEU A 12 7.44 17.72 37.72
CA LEU A 12 6.52 18.51 36.88
C LEU A 12 6.69 18.21 35.39
N LEU A 13 7.92 18.03 34.91
CA LEU A 13 8.18 17.67 33.50
C LEU A 13 7.78 16.23 33.15
N SER A 14 7.74 15.31 34.12
CA SER A 14 7.27 13.94 33.89
C SER A 14 5.74 13.78 33.97
N LEU A 15 5.02 14.74 34.56
CA LEU A 15 3.55 14.76 34.59
C LEU A 15 2.91 15.37 33.33
N VAL A 16 3.64 16.19 32.56
CA VAL A 16 3.11 16.86 31.34
C VAL A 16 3.15 15.95 30.11
N SER A 17 3.95 14.86 30.11
CA SER A 17 4.08 13.94 28.97
C SER A 17 3.00 12.84 28.90
N VAL A 18 1.91 12.94 29.65
CA VAL A 18 0.84 11.91 29.67
C VAL A 18 -0.52 12.45 29.19
N LEU A 19 -0.62 13.74 28.82
CA LEU A 19 -1.82 14.31 28.22
C LEU A 19 -1.53 14.91 26.84
N ASP A 20 -1.09 14.06 25.91
CA ASP A 20 -1.46 14.30 24.52
C ASP A 20 -2.92 13.86 24.37
N PRO A 21 -3.86 14.74 23.98
CA PRO A 21 -5.10 14.28 23.40
C PRO A 21 -4.73 13.71 22.04
N VAL A 22 -4.20 12.49 22.02
CA VAL A 22 -4.34 11.64 20.86
C VAL A 22 -5.84 11.46 20.74
N GLY A 23 -6.45 12.29 19.88
CA GLY A 23 -7.80 12.05 19.43
C GLY A 23 -7.86 10.57 19.09
N SER A 24 -8.72 9.85 19.80
CA SER A 24 -8.98 8.45 19.51
C SER A 24 -9.59 8.41 18.12
N VAL A 25 -8.73 8.36 17.09
CA VAL A 25 -9.13 7.90 15.78
C VAL A 25 -9.55 6.46 16.05
N SER A 26 -10.85 6.25 16.01
CA SER A 26 -11.46 4.94 15.99
C SER A 26 -10.69 4.10 14.97
N THR A 27 -9.90 3.15 15.47
CA THR A 27 -9.15 2.21 14.62
C THR A 27 -10.06 1.26 13.84
N SER A 28 -11.38 1.43 13.95
CA SER A 28 -12.41 0.73 13.17
C SER A 28 -12.60 1.25 11.74
N ASP A 29 -12.13 2.47 11.40
CA ASP A 29 -12.50 3.09 10.11
C ASP A 29 -11.37 3.15 9.06
N ILE A 30 -10.13 2.79 9.42
CA ILE A 30 -9.00 2.79 8.48
C ILE A 30 -9.06 1.60 7.49
N HIS A 31 -9.90 0.59 7.77
CA HIS A 31 -10.00 -0.62 6.94
C HIS A 31 -11.02 -0.53 5.80
N GLN A 32 -11.81 0.55 5.70
CA GLN A 32 -12.92 0.63 4.74
C GLN A 32 -12.53 1.06 3.32
N ASN A 33 -11.24 1.36 3.08
CA ASN A 33 -10.78 1.90 1.80
C ASN A 33 -9.62 1.10 1.16
N VAL A 34 -9.39 -0.14 1.60
CA VAL A 34 -8.27 -0.96 1.09
C VAL A 34 -8.79 -2.25 0.44
N CYS A 35 -8.58 -2.38 -0.87
CA CYS A 35 -8.73 -3.64 -1.58
C CYS A 35 -7.46 -4.48 -1.41
N LYS A 36 -7.60 -5.75 -1.04
CA LYS A 36 -6.48 -6.68 -0.83
C LYS A 36 -6.68 -7.95 -1.62
N THR A 37 -5.59 -8.58 -2.03
CA THR A 37 -5.63 -9.96 -2.49
C THR A 37 -4.43 -10.72 -1.95
N PHE A 38 -4.63 -11.94 -1.48
CA PHE A 38 -3.60 -12.72 -0.79
C PHE A 38 -3.84 -14.22 -0.92
N GLY A 39 -2.81 -15.00 -0.59
CA GLY A 39 -2.81 -16.44 -0.76
C GLY A 39 -3.10 -16.85 -2.21
N SER A 40 -3.72 -18.02 -2.37
CA SER A 40 -3.98 -18.64 -3.67
C SER A 40 -5.31 -18.23 -4.31
N GLY A 41 -5.81 -17.02 -4.05
CA GLY A 41 -7.04 -16.52 -4.69
C GLY A 41 -7.99 -15.69 -3.83
N VAL A 42 -7.66 -15.37 -2.58
CA VAL A 42 -8.55 -14.56 -1.73
C VAL A 42 -8.51 -13.11 -2.19
N VAL A 43 -9.68 -12.50 -2.36
CA VAL A 43 -9.85 -11.08 -2.69
C VAL A 43 -10.76 -10.45 -1.64
N GLN A 44 -10.30 -9.35 -1.03
CA GLN A 44 -11.06 -8.49 -0.14
C GLN A 44 -11.35 -7.18 -0.87
N MET A 45 -12.63 -6.88 -1.11
CA MET A 45 -13.08 -5.64 -1.72
C MET A 45 -12.90 -4.44 -0.78
N PHE A 46 -13.02 -3.23 -1.33
CA PHE A 46 -13.00 -1.97 -0.56
C PHE A 46 -14.05 -1.96 0.56
N ASN A 47 -15.26 -2.47 0.29
CA ASN A 47 -16.34 -2.56 1.28
C ASN A 47 -16.12 -3.67 2.34
N GLY A 48 -14.96 -4.33 2.36
CA GLY A 48 -14.63 -5.42 3.28
C GLY A 48 -15.16 -6.80 2.87
N THR A 49 -15.96 -6.91 1.79
CA THR A 49 -16.47 -8.21 1.33
C THR A 49 -15.32 -9.09 0.84
N VAL A 50 -15.30 -10.36 1.27
CA VAL A 50 -14.24 -11.32 0.92
C VAL A 50 -14.81 -12.42 0.03
N PHE A 51 -14.09 -12.76 -1.03
CA PHE A 51 -14.43 -13.83 -1.96
C PHE A 51 -13.17 -14.53 -2.46
N TYR A 52 -13.36 -15.73 -3.03
CA TYR A 52 -12.29 -16.53 -3.58
C TYR A 52 -12.39 -16.58 -5.10
N VAL A 53 -11.30 -16.23 -5.79
CA VAL A 53 -11.19 -16.22 -7.24
C VAL A 53 -10.05 -17.14 -7.65
N HIS A 54 -10.41 -18.24 -8.32
CA HIS A 54 -9.45 -19.15 -8.94
C HIS A 54 -9.54 -19.01 -10.45
N SER A 55 -8.53 -18.37 -11.05
CA SER A 55 -8.44 -18.14 -12.49
C SER A 55 -6.98 -18.05 -12.89
N THR A 56 -6.63 -18.71 -13.99
CA THR A 56 -5.35 -18.53 -14.69
C THR A 56 -5.41 -17.42 -15.74
N CYS A 57 -6.59 -16.87 -16.03
CA CYS A 57 -6.72 -15.70 -16.87
C CYS A 57 -6.43 -14.41 -16.06
N PRO A 58 -5.82 -13.39 -16.67
CA PRO A 58 -5.70 -12.07 -16.05
C PRO A 58 -7.10 -11.51 -15.74
N PHE A 59 -7.28 -10.94 -14.55
CA PHE A 59 -8.53 -10.29 -14.17
C PHE A 59 -8.27 -8.92 -13.53
N THR A 60 -9.20 -7.99 -13.72
CA THR A 60 -9.09 -6.63 -13.18
C THR A 60 -9.54 -6.62 -11.72
N LEU A 61 -8.66 -6.21 -10.81
CA LEU A 61 -9.01 -5.98 -9.40
C LEU A 61 -9.82 -4.69 -9.24
N THR A 62 -9.39 -3.62 -9.90
CA THR A 62 -10.06 -2.32 -9.86
C THR A 62 -9.76 -1.53 -11.12
N ARG A 63 -10.72 -0.69 -11.50
CA ARG A 63 -10.59 0.30 -12.57
C ARG A 63 -11.29 1.57 -12.14
N PHE A 64 -10.61 2.69 -12.23
CA PHE A 64 -11.14 3.99 -11.88
C PHE A 64 -10.51 5.08 -12.73
N THR A 65 -11.17 6.23 -12.76
CA THR A 65 -10.64 7.44 -13.40
C THR A 65 -10.55 8.50 -12.32
N HIS A 66 -9.38 9.12 -12.18
CA HIS A 66 -9.17 10.24 -11.27
C HIS A 66 -8.51 11.39 -12.02
N ASN A 67 -9.05 12.61 -11.92
CA ASN A 67 -8.52 13.79 -12.63
C ASN A 67 -8.26 13.57 -14.13
N ARG A 68 -9.16 12.82 -14.81
CA ARG A 68 -9.06 12.44 -16.24
C ARG A 68 -7.91 11.47 -16.56
N VAL A 69 -7.27 10.90 -15.55
CA VAL A 69 -6.30 9.82 -15.68
C VAL A 69 -7.01 8.50 -15.40
N ASP A 70 -7.01 7.62 -16.40
CA ASP A 70 -7.52 6.26 -16.26
C ASP A 70 -6.47 5.38 -15.58
N CYS A 71 -6.91 4.64 -14.58
CA CYS A 71 -6.11 3.71 -13.80
C CYS A 71 -6.80 2.34 -13.79
N ASP A 72 -6.06 1.30 -14.15
CA ASP A 72 -6.50 -0.09 -14.00
C ASP A 72 -5.40 -0.95 -13.38
N ILE A 73 -5.83 -1.85 -12.50
CA ILE A 73 -4.95 -2.83 -11.86
C ILE A 73 -5.48 -4.21 -12.22
N THR A 74 -4.66 -4.96 -12.94
CA THR A 74 -4.93 -6.35 -13.32
C THR A 74 -3.97 -7.30 -12.65
N VAL A 75 -4.46 -8.50 -12.37
CA VAL A 75 -3.73 -9.54 -11.66
C VAL A 75 -3.75 -10.81 -12.48
N HIS A 76 -2.59 -11.44 -12.59
CA HIS A 76 -2.44 -12.77 -13.16
C HIS A 76 -1.94 -13.76 -12.12
N ARG A 77 -2.57 -14.92 -12.09
CA ARG A 77 -2.21 -16.03 -11.22
C ARG A 77 -1.83 -17.25 -12.05
N GLY A 78 -0.85 -17.99 -11.56
CA GLY A 78 -0.48 -19.27 -12.11
C GLY A 78 -1.48 -20.37 -11.75
N GLU A 79 -1.26 -21.58 -12.27
CA GLU A 79 -2.12 -22.75 -12.01
C GLU A 79 -2.17 -23.15 -10.53
N ASN A 80 -1.16 -22.79 -9.75
CA ASN A 80 -1.12 -23.00 -8.30
C ASN A 80 -1.89 -21.93 -7.50
N GLY A 81 -2.56 -21.00 -8.19
CA GLY A 81 -3.26 -19.86 -7.62
C GLY A 81 -2.35 -18.77 -7.06
N LEU A 82 -1.02 -18.92 -7.13
CA LEU A 82 -0.07 -17.92 -6.68
C LEU A 82 -0.03 -16.75 -7.67
N LEU A 83 0.25 -15.57 -7.13
CA LEU A 83 0.42 -14.36 -7.91
C LEU A 83 1.70 -14.46 -8.76
N GLU A 84 1.57 -14.35 -10.08
CA GLU A 84 2.73 -14.32 -10.98
C GLU A 84 3.16 -12.89 -11.29
N TYR A 85 2.20 -12.04 -11.64
CA TYR A 85 2.42 -10.63 -11.85
C TYR A 85 1.18 -9.79 -11.57
N VAL A 86 1.45 -8.51 -11.28
CA VAL A 86 0.45 -7.44 -11.24
C VAL A 86 0.79 -6.48 -12.36
N GLU A 87 -0.22 -6.04 -13.10
CA GLU A 87 -0.07 -5.00 -14.10
C GLU A 87 -0.90 -3.79 -13.69
N ILE A 88 -0.21 -2.66 -13.57
CA ILE A 88 -0.75 -1.37 -13.21
C ILE A 88 -0.64 -0.51 -14.46
N ASN A 89 -1.76 -0.06 -14.98
CA ASN A 89 -1.80 0.82 -16.12
C ASN A 89 -2.37 2.16 -15.67
N ILE A 90 -1.55 3.21 -15.79
CA ILE A 90 -1.90 4.58 -15.42
C ILE A 90 -1.67 5.43 -16.66
N ASN A 91 -2.72 6.07 -17.16
CA ASN A 91 -2.62 6.92 -18.35
C ASN A 91 -1.96 6.22 -19.56
N LYS A 92 -2.27 4.93 -19.80
CA LYS A 92 -1.68 4.08 -20.85
C LYS A 92 -0.23 3.68 -20.61
N ILE A 93 0.37 4.05 -19.48
CA ILE A 93 1.71 3.60 -19.07
C ILE A 93 1.54 2.27 -18.34
N GLN A 94 1.95 1.19 -19.01
CA GLN A 94 1.91 -0.16 -18.45
C GLN A 94 3.13 -0.41 -17.56
N THR A 95 2.87 -0.68 -16.29
CA THR A 95 3.85 -1.12 -15.29
C THR A 95 3.52 -2.55 -14.87
N ARG A 96 4.39 -3.50 -15.17
CA ARG A 96 4.23 -4.90 -14.77
C ARG A 96 5.22 -5.25 -13.66
N ILE A 97 4.72 -5.74 -12.54
CA ILE A 97 5.49 -6.16 -11.38
C ILE A 97 5.43 -7.68 -11.29
N LEU A 98 6.56 -8.34 -11.46
CA LEU A 98 6.68 -9.79 -11.30
C LEU A 98 6.85 -10.14 -9.82
N TYR A 99 6.36 -11.33 -9.44
CA TYR A 99 6.52 -11.85 -8.07
C TYR A 99 7.97 -11.94 -7.60
N ASN A 100 8.92 -12.13 -8.54
CA ASN A 100 10.35 -12.16 -8.24
C ASN A 100 10.96 -10.77 -7.91
N GLY A 101 10.15 -9.72 -7.84
CA GLY A 101 10.58 -8.35 -7.53
C GLY A 101 11.09 -7.55 -8.73
N THR A 102 11.00 -8.09 -9.94
CA THR A 102 11.35 -7.37 -11.17
C THR A 102 10.19 -6.49 -11.62
N ILE A 103 10.47 -5.22 -11.90
CA ILE A 103 9.48 -4.26 -12.38
C ILE A 103 9.78 -3.93 -13.84
N PHE A 104 8.77 -3.93 -14.68
CA PHE A 104 8.85 -3.47 -16.06
C PHE A 104 7.96 -2.25 -16.22
N VAL A 105 8.51 -1.14 -16.73
CA VAL A 105 7.74 0.04 -17.12
C VAL A 105 7.93 0.23 -18.61
N GLU A 106 6.86 0.17 -19.40
CA GLU A 106 6.93 0.25 -20.87
C GLU A 106 8.03 -0.65 -21.47
N GLN A 107 8.08 -1.91 -21.03
CA GLN A 107 9.07 -2.93 -21.45
C GLN A 107 10.52 -2.67 -21.00
N ARG A 108 10.79 -1.60 -20.23
CA ARG A 108 12.09 -1.36 -19.60
C ARG A 108 12.15 -2.03 -18.24
N MET A 109 13.16 -2.86 -18.04
CA MET A 109 13.39 -3.58 -16.80
C MET A 109 14.05 -2.69 -15.74
N PHE A 110 13.47 -2.72 -14.55
CA PHE A 110 13.98 -2.10 -13.33
C PHE A 110 14.04 -3.16 -12.24
N VAL A 111 15.24 -3.49 -11.77
CA VAL A 111 15.42 -4.39 -10.63
C VAL A 111 15.42 -3.55 -9.37
N PHE A 112 14.61 -3.93 -8.39
CA PHE A 112 14.45 -3.21 -7.14
C PHE A 112 15.73 -3.27 -6.28
N LEU A 113 16.74 -2.45 -6.62
CA LEU A 113 17.59 -1.84 -5.60
C LEU A 113 16.76 -0.72 -4.96
N PHE A 114 16.87 -0.55 -3.64
CA PHE A 114 16.16 0.45 -2.81
C PHE A 114 16.02 1.87 -3.43
N THR A 115 16.84 2.22 -4.41
CA THR A 115 16.81 3.45 -5.22
C THR A 115 15.52 3.67 -6.03
N LEU A 116 14.74 2.64 -6.39
CA LEU A 116 13.53 2.76 -7.24
C LEU A 116 12.26 3.19 -6.52
N PHE A 117 12.23 3.13 -5.18
CA PHE A 117 11.10 3.64 -4.39
C PHE A 117 10.90 5.15 -4.65
N TYR A 118 12.00 5.90 -4.82
CA TYR A 118 11.97 7.30 -5.20
C TYR A 118 11.40 7.54 -6.59
N SER A 119 11.62 6.65 -7.55
CA SER A 119 11.12 6.82 -8.93
C SER A 119 9.62 6.55 -9.02
N ILE A 120 9.11 5.54 -8.32
CA ILE A 120 7.66 5.27 -8.26
C ILE A 120 6.95 6.38 -7.47
N LEU A 121 7.53 6.83 -6.35
CA LEU A 121 7.02 7.97 -5.59
C LEU A 121 7.07 9.27 -6.42
N SER A 122 8.10 9.48 -7.23
CA SER A 122 8.22 10.64 -8.13
C SER A 122 7.15 10.60 -9.24
N LEU A 123 6.87 9.43 -9.82
CA LEU A 123 5.78 9.23 -10.79
C LEU A 123 4.39 9.47 -10.17
N LEU A 124 4.19 9.07 -8.91
CA LEU A 124 2.95 9.34 -8.16
C LEU A 124 2.82 10.81 -7.71
N ASN A 125 3.92 11.54 -7.54
CA ASN A 125 3.91 12.97 -7.20
C ASN A 125 3.87 13.90 -8.44
N TYR A 126 4.06 13.37 -9.64
CA TYR A 126 3.94 14.10 -10.90
C TYR A 126 2.53 14.08 -11.50
N VAL A 127 1.58 13.39 -10.84
CA VAL A 127 0.14 13.35 -11.18
C VAL A 127 -0.66 14.12 -10.14
#